data_AF-A0A850MK20-F1
#
_entry.id   AF-A0A850MK20-F1
#
_cell.length_a   1.000
_cell.length_b   1.000
_cell.length_c   1.000
_cell.angle_alpha   90.00
_cell.angle_beta   90.00
_cell.angle_gamma   90.00
#
_symmetry.space_group_name_H-M   'P 1'
#
loop_
_entity.id
_entity.type
_entity.pdbx_description
1 polymer ?
#
loop_
_entity_poly.entity_id
_entity_poly.type
_entity_poly.pdbx_seq_one_letter_code
_entity_poly.pdbx_strand_id
1 'polypeptide(L)' 'MGPKQLLTELKAIKTSNLEKPAKKRKYAEINFEYFVLFIKELMKTTKTVGVHVMAIGWEPIVVELINKFRG' A
#
# COMPACT_ATOMS: atom_id res chain seq x y z
N MET A 1 7.37 -6.87 -3.37
CA MET A 1 8.09 -5.68 -2.90
C MET A 1 8.49 -5.85 -1.44
N GLY A 2 9.77 -5.67 -1.09
CA GLY A 2 10.24 -5.66 0.30
C GLY A 2 10.42 -4.24 0.87
N PRO A 3 10.64 -4.06 2.18
CA PRO A 3 10.70 -2.73 2.82
C PRO A 3 11.75 -1.78 2.24
N LYS A 4 12.94 -2.28 1.90
CA LYS A 4 14.00 -1.47 1.26
C LYS A 4 13.60 -0.98 -0.13
N GLN A 5 12.90 -1.82 -0.89
CA GLN A 5 12.41 -1.47 -2.22
C GLN A 5 11.30 -0.41 -2.11
N LEU A 6 10.35 -0.60 -1.18
CA LEU A 6 9.31 0.37 -0.88
C LEU A 6 9.91 1.76 -0.58
N LEU A 7 10.88 1.85 0.33
CA LEU A 7 11.51 3.12 0.69
C LEU A 7 12.21 3.79 -0.52
N THR A 8 12.85 2.99 -1.37
CA THR A 8 13.50 3.47 -2.59
C THR A 8 12.47 4.09 -3.54
N GLU A 9 11.35 3.41 -3.77
CA GLU A 9 10.30 3.89 -4.68
C GLU A 9 9.57 5.12 -4.12
N LEU A 10 9.27 5.14 -2.81
CA LEU A 10 8.69 6.31 -2.16
C LEU A 10 9.60 7.54 -2.24
N LYS A 11 10.92 7.34 -2.11
CA LYS A 11 11.93 8.40 -2.27
C LYS A 11 11.96 8.90 -3.71
N ALA A 12 11.91 8.00 -4.70
CA ALA A 12 11.89 8.36 -6.11
C ALA A 12 10.66 9.22 -6.47
N ILE A 13 9.47 8.91 -5.93
CA ILE A 13 8.29 9.76 -6.10
C ILE A 13 8.53 11.14 -5.48
N LYS A 14 9.09 11.19 -4.26
CA LYS A 14 9.32 12.45 -3.53
C LYS A 14 10.18 13.41 -4.36
N THR A 15 11.26 12.89 -4.93
CA THR A 15 12.25 13.66 -5.71
C THR A 15 11.88 13.82 -7.18
N SER A 16 10.78 13.25 -7.65
CA SER A 16 10.34 13.40 -9.05
C SER A 16 9.82 14.81 -9.35
N ASN A 17 9.85 15.20 -10.62
CA ASN A 17 9.24 16.43 -11.13
C ASN A 17 7.73 16.29 -11.41
N LEU A 18 7.08 15.29 -10.82
CA LEU A 18 5.65 15.09 -10.97
C LEU A 18 4.86 16.15 -10.18
N GLU A 19 3.75 16.59 -10.76
CA GLU A 19 2.78 17.43 -10.07
C GLU A 19 2.16 16.72 -8.86
N LYS A 20 1.72 17.50 -7.85
CA LYS A 20 1.15 16.96 -6.60
C LYS A 20 0.10 15.86 -6.81
N PRO A 21 -0.88 16.01 -7.74
CA PRO A 21 -1.88 14.96 -7.98
C PRO A 21 -1.26 13.66 -8.52
N ALA A 22 -0.26 13.77 -9.40
CA ALA A 22 0.43 12.61 -9.95
C ALA A 22 1.30 11.91 -8.90
N LYS A 23 1.98 12.67 -8.01
CA LYS A 23 2.68 12.10 -6.84
C LYS A 23 1.73 11.34 -5.94
N LYS A 24 0.56 11.92 -5.62
CA LYS A 24 -0.46 11.26 -4.78
C LYS A 24 -0.93 9.92 -5.37
N ARG A 25 -1.17 9.87 -6.69
CA ARG A 25 -1.53 8.61 -7.39
C ARG A 25 -0.42 7.57 -7.32
N LYS A 26 0.83 7.94 -7.60
CA LYS A 26 1.96 7.00 -7.52
C LYS A 26 2.19 6.46 -6.11
N TYR A 27 2.08 7.33 -5.10
CA TYR A 27 2.12 6.89 -3.71
C TYR A 27 1.00 5.90 -3.42
N ALA A 28 -0.20 6.13 -3.97
CA ALA A 28 -1.31 5.22 -3.77
C ALA A 28 -1.05 3.82 -4.36
N GLU A 29 -0.61 3.77 -5.62
CA GLU A 29 -0.28 2.55 -6.33
C GLU A 29 0.77 1.70 -5.59
N ILE A 30 1.88 2.32 -5.19
CA ILE A 30 2.98 1.63 -4.51
C ILE A 30 2.57 1.15 -3.10
N ASN A 31 1.83 1.96 -2.35
CA ASN A 31 1.33 1.52 -1.04
C ASN A 31 0.34 0.36 -1.20
N PHE A 32 -0.58 0.43 -2.16
CA PHE A 32 -1.54 -0.64 -2.42
C PHE A 32 -0.83 -1.95 -2.75
N GLU A 33 0.13 -1.94 -3.68
CA GLU A 33 0.89 -3.13 -4.04
C GLU A 33 1.61 -3.73 -2.83
N TYR A 34 2.30 -2.90 -2.05
CA TYR A 34 3.01 -3.32 -0.86
C TYR A 34 2.08 -3.98 0.17
N PHE A 35 0.96 -3.33 0.52
CA PHE A 35 0.02 -3.85 1.51
C PHE A 35 -0.68 -5.12 1.04
N VAL A 36 -1.01 -5.24 -0.25
CA VAL A 36 -1.57 -6.47 -0.80
C VAL A 36 -0.61 -7.65 -0.60
N LEU A 37 0.67 -7.46 -0.97
CA LEU A 37 1.66 -8.51 -0.81
C LEU A 37 1.89 -8.85 0.66
N PHE A 38 1.94 -7.83 1.52
CA PHE A 38 2.10 -8.02 2.96
C PHE A 38 0.95 -8.78 3.61
N ILE A 39 -0.30 -8.42 3.31
CA ILE A 39 -1.49 -9.11 3.83
C ILE A 39 -1.53 -10.57 3.35
N LYS A 40 -1.22 -10.82 2.07
CA LYS A 40 -1.14 -12.19 1.53
C LYS A 40 -0.10 -13.03 2.27
N GLU A 41 1.07 -12.46 2.53
CA GLU A 41 2.13 -13.17 3.24
C GLU A 41 1.76 -13.40 4.71
N LEU A 42 1.12 -12.43 5.38
CA LEU A 42 0.58 -12.61 6.73
C LEU A 42 -0.41 -13.78 6.76
N MET A 43 -1.44 -13.77 5.91
CA MET A 43 -2.44 -14.85 5.85
C MET A 43 -1.83 -16.23 5.57
N LYS A 44 -0.71 -16.29 4.86
CA LYS A 44 0.01 -17.53 4.55
C LYS A 44 0.89 -18.02 5.70
N THR A 45 1.56 -17.09 6.39
CA THR A 45 2.64 -17.42 7.35
C THR A 45 2.19 -17.41 8.80
N THR A 46 1.02 -16.84 9.09
CA THR A 46 0.48 -16.75 10.45
C THR A 46 -0.94 -17.34 10.53
N LYS A 47 -1.42 -17.60 11.74
CA LYS A 47 -2.83 -17.95 12.01
C LYS A 47 -3.68 -16.70 12.21
N THR A 48 -3.46 -15.67 11.39
CA THR A 48 -4.15 -14.38 11.54
C THR A 48 -5.62 -14.52 11.11
N VAL A 49 -6.54 -14.14 12.00
CA VAL A 49 -8.00 -14.16 11.75
C VAL A 49 -8.52 -12.87 11.13
N GLY A 50 -7.71 -11.80 11.08
CA GLY A 50 -8.08 -10.51 10.49
C GLY A 50 -6.96 -9.48 10.58
N VAL A 51 -7.07 -8.41 9.80
CA VAL A 51 -6.10 -7.30 9.75
C VAL A 51 -6.81 -5.99 10.05
N HIS A 52 -6.32 -5.23 11.03
CA HIS A 52 -6.77 -3.87 11.29
C HIS A 52 -5.94 -2.87 10.47
N VAL A 53 -6.59 -2.08 9.61
CA VAL A 53 -5.93 -1.10 8.73
C VAL A 53 -6.29 0.31 9.19
N MET A 54 -5.28 1.15 9.42
CA MET A 54 -5.46 2.58 9.70
C MET A 54 -5.42 3.40 8.40
N ALA A 55 -6.45 4.22 8.16
CA ALA A 55 -6.67 4.92 6.88
C ALA A 55 -6.14 6.36 6.80
N ILE A 56 -5.15 6.72 7.62
CA ILE A 56 -4.73 8.13 7.83
C ILE A 56 -4.33 8.79 6.49
N GLY A 57 -5.20 9.65 5.95
CA GLY A 57 -4.96 10.42 4.72
C GLY A 57 -5.01 9.63 3.40
N TRP A 58 -5.49 8.38 3.45
CA TRP A 58 -5.47 7.43 2.34
C TRP A 58 -6.76 6.59 2.22
N GLU A 59 -7.89 7.16 2.62
CA GLU A 59 -9.20 6.51 2.67
C GLU A 59 -9.59 5.79 1.37
N PRO A 60 -9.35 6.34 0.15
CA PRO A 60 -9.69 5.64 -1.10
C PRO A 60 -8.94 4.32 -1.29
N ILE A 61 -7.66 4.26 -0.91
CA ILE A 61 -6.83 3.04 -1.04
C ILE A 61 -7.34 1.96 -0.10
N VAL A 62 -7.75 2.35 1.11
CA VAL A 62 -8.23 1.40 2.12
C VAL A 62 -9.52 0.72 1.64
N VAL A 63 -10.42 1.46 0.98
CA VAL A 63 -11.62 0.87 0.37
C VAL A 63 -11.25 -0.17 -0.68
N GLU A 64 -10.32 0.15 -1.59
CA GLU A 64 -9.85 -0.81 -2.61
C GLU A 64 -9.18 -2.03 -1.97
N LEU A 65 -8.40 -1.83 -0.91
CA LEU A 65 -7.71 -2.89 -0.19
C LEU A 65 -8.70 -3.83 0.49
N ILE A 66 -9.71 -3.26 1.17
CA ILE A 66 -10.81 -4.03 1.78
C ILE A 66 -11.53 -4.83 0.70
N ASN A 67 -11.95 -4.19 -0.40
CA ASN A 67 -12.67 -4.88 -1.48
C ASN A 67 -11.84 -6.01 -2.11
N LYS A 68 -10.51 -5.92 -2.10
CA LYS A 68 -9.63 -6.99 -2.62
C LYS A 68 -9.61 -8.24 -1.73
N PHE A 69 -9.73 -8.07 -0.42
CA PHE A 69 -9.62 -9.16 0.56
C PHE A 69 -10.96 -9.57 1.17
N ARG A 70 -12.01 -8.81 0.89
CA ARG A 70 -13.39 -9.18 1.19
C ARG A 70 -13.79 -10.27 0.19
N GLY A 71 -14.14 -11.44 0.73
CA GLY A 71 -14.62 -12.59 -0.04
C GLY A 71 -15.90 -12.28 -0.79
#